data_AF-A0A832MWB8-F1
#
_entry.id   AF-A0A832MWB8-F1
#
_cell.length_a   1.000
_cell.length_b   1.000
_cell.length_c   1.000
_cell.angle_alpha   90.00
_cell.angle_beta   90.00
_cell.angle_gamma   90.00
#
_symmetry.space_group_name_H-M   'P 1'
#
loop_
_entity.id
_entity.type
_entity.pdbx_description
1 polymer ?
#
loop_
_entity_poly.entity_id
_entity_poly.type
_entity_poly.pdbx_seq_one_letter_code
_entity_poly.pdbx_strand_id
1 'polypeptide(L)'
;MVKKENLEKIQGILESTTRKWWFLVLFILIGTVTPPIVRKGFDPSKTGEIISYILRNAFIKFCSPLYPVFKIIPIILILALILFGNRIGRILSLYGGITYLLFAFLQGIAITDKYGFGIVTGNFILMILVAIFWFWEAFVNKSNFTPQKLPVTRYWVVPLAFLAFWYPVNLNQ
;
A
#
# COMPACT_ATOMS: atom_id res chain seq x y z
N MET A 1 13.41 -6.27 25.17
CA MET A 1 14.34 -5.75 24.13
C MET A 1 14.72 -6.90 23.21
N VAL A 2 14.32 -6.86 21.93
CA VAL A 2 14.78 -7.84 20.94
C VAL A 2 16.27 -7.58 20.70
N LYS A 3 17.12 -8.59 20.85
CA LYS A 3 18.56 -8.48 20.65
C LYS A 3 18.84 -8.08 19.20
N LYS A 4 19.76 -7.13 18.97
CA LYS A 4 20.11 -6.59 17.63
C LYS A 4 20.46 -7.71 16.62
N GLU A 5 21.12 -8.76 17.10
CA GLU A 5 21.44 -9.97 16.34
C GLU A 5 20.21 -10.70 15.78
N ASN A 6 19.11 -10.74 16.55
CA ASN A 6 17.87 -11.39 16.12
C ASN A 6 17.16 -10.54 15.06
N LEU A 7 17.22 -9.21 15.16
CA LEU A 7 16.65 -8.31 14.14
C LEU A 7 17.35 -8.48 12.79
N GLU A 8 18.68 -8.62 12.80
CA GLU A 8 19.48 -8.85 11.58
C GLU A 8 19.18 -10.21 10.94
N LYS A 9 19.02 -11.26 11.76
CA LYS A 9 18.58 -12.58 11.27
C LYS A 9 17.19 -12.52 10.63
N ILE A 10 16.22 -11.87 11.30
CA ILE A 10 14.85 -11.73 10.79
C ILE A 10 14.84 -10.92 9.48
N GLN A 11 15.60 -9.83 9.42
CA GLN A 11 15.72 -9.02 8.20
C GLN A 11 16.32 -9.85 7.05
N GLY A 12 17.39 -10.61 7.29
CA GLY A 12 18.01 -11.46 6.26
C GLY A 12 17.06 -12.55 5.74
N ILE A 13 16.29 -13.20 6.63
CA ILE A 13 15.26 -14.18 6.24
C ILE A 13 14.19 -13.50 5.39
N LEU A 14 13.77 -12.29 5.79
CA LEU A 14 12.72 -11.56 5.11
C LEU A 14 13.14 -11.13 3.69
N GLU A 15 14.31 -10.52 3.55
CA GLU A 15 14.88 -10.15 2.25
C GLU A 15 15.04 -11.38 1.34
N SER A 16 15.53 -12.50 1.88
CA SER A 16 15.68 -13.74 1.12
C SER A 16 14.35 -14.32 0.65
N THR A 17 13.26 -14.07 1.39
CA THR A 17 11.92 -14.59 1.09
C THR A 17 11.23 -13.69 0.08
N THR A 18 11.22 -12.37 0.31
CA THR A 18 10.58 -11.38 -0.57
C THR A 18 11.24 -11.32 -1.95
N ARG A 19 12.54 -11.63 -2.06
CA ARG A 19 13.26 -11.66 -3.35
C ARG A 19 12.89 -12.86 -4.23
N LYS A 20 12.27 -13.91 -3.68
CA LYS A 20 11.92 -15.10 -4.46
C LYS A 20 10.71 -14.81 -5.34
N TRP A 21 10.77 -15.18 -6.61
CA TRP A 21 9.66 -15.01 -7.56
C TRP A 21 8.35 -15.65 -7.08
N TRP A 22 8.43 -16.79 -6.38
CA TRP A 22 7.26 -17.45 -5.83
C TRP A 22 6.54 -16.62 -4.75
N PHE A 23 7.24 -15.75 -4.02
CA PHE A 23 6.61 -14.84 -3.06
C PHE A 23 5.69 -13.84 -3.77
N LEU A 24 6.11 -13.30 -4.91
CA LEU A 24 5.28 -12.40 -5.73
C LEU A 24 4.05 -13.13 -6.27
N VAL A 25 4.22 -14.37 -6.75
CA VAL A 25 3.09 -15.19 -7.23
C VAL A 25 2.11 -15.48 -6.10
N LEU A 26 2.60 -15.87 -4.92
CA LEU A 26 1.78 -16.11 -3.75
C LEU A 26 1.04 -14.83 -3.31
N PHE A 27 1.72 -13.68 -3.30
CA PHE A 27 1.13 -12.39 -2.96
C PHE A 27 -0.03 -12.03 -3.91
N ILE A 28 0.16 -12.23 -5.21
CA ILE A 28 -0.89 -12.01 -6.21
C ILE A 28 -2.05 -13.00 -6.00
N LEU A 29 -1.74 -14.29 -5.81
CA LEU A 29 -2.75 -15.32 -5.57
C LEU A 29 -3.61 -15.03 -4.33
N ILE A 30 -3.00 -14.58 -3.23
CA ILE A 30 -3.76 -14.19 -2.02
C ILE A 30 -4.71 -13.03 -2.34
N GLY A 31 -4.27 -12.06 -3.13
CA GLY A 31 -5.10 -10.93 -3.56
C GLY A 31 -6.28 -11.32 -4.44
N THR A 32 -6.08 -12.25 -5.37
CA THR A 32 -7.08 -12.62 -6.39
C THR A 32 -7.99 -13.77 -5.99
N VAL A 33 -7.48 -14.72 -5.18
CA VAL A 33 -8.22 -15.95 -4.82
C VAL A 33 -9.11 -15.73 -3.60
N THR A 34 -8.80 -14.75 -2.74
CA THR A 34 -9.56 -14.54 -1.50
C THR A 34 -10.91 -13.87 -1.80
N PRO A 35 -12.05 -14.55 -1.57
CA PRO A 35 -13.36 -13.97 -1.82
C PRO A 35 -13.64 -12.81 -0.85
N PRO A 36 -14.40 -11.79 -1.28
CA PRO A 36 -14.86 -10.73 -0.40
C PRO A 36 -15.84 -11.30 0.63
N ILE A 37 -15.70 -10.88 1.88
CA ILE A 37 -16.64 -11.27 2.94
C ILE A 37 -17.80 -10.29 2.92
N VAL A 38 -19.01 -10.81 2.80
CA VAL A 38 -20.25 -10.03 2.73
C VAL A 38 -21.24 -10.61 3.72
N ARG A 39 -21.95 -9.76 4.47
CA ARG A 39 -22.88 -10.20 5.52
C ARG A 39 -24.17 -10.83 4.98
N LYS A 40 -24.62 -10.47 3.78
CA LYS A 40 -25.73 -11.13 3.06
C LYS A 40 -25.14 -12.15 2.09
N GLY A 41 -25.65 -13.38 2.13
CA GLY A 41 -25.18 -14.50 1.29
C GLY A 41 -25.11 -14.14 -0.19
N PHE A 42 -24.13 -14.71 -0.88
CA PHE A 42 -23.76 -14.26 -2.22
C PHE A 42 -23.34 -15.42 -3.14
N ASP A 43 -23.57 -15.24 -4.44
CA ASP A 43 -23.17 -16.12 -5.53
C ASP A 43 -21.70 -15.88 -5.93
N PRO A 44 -20.78 -16.82 -5.67
CA PRO A 44 -19.35 -16.68 -5.96
C PRO A 44 -19.04 -16.31 -7.43
N SER A 45 -19.96 -16.55 -8.36
CA SER A 45 -19.82 -16.28 -9.79
C SER A 45 -19.75 -14.79 -10.14
N LYS A 46 -20.27 -13.89 -9.29
CA LYS A 46 -20.28 -12.43 -9.54
C LYS A 46 -19.25 -11.66 -8.71
N THR A 47 -18.26 -12.35 -8.14
CA THR A 47 -17.33 -11.81 -7.15
C THR A 47 -16.63 -10.52 -7.62
N GLY A 48 -16.25 -10.44 -8.90
CA GLY A 48 -15.62 -9.25 -9.47
C GLY A 48 -16.53 -8.01 -9.47
N GLU A 49 -17.82 -8.18 -9.80
CA GLU A 49 -18.81 -7.09 -9.78
C GLU A 49 -19.05 -6.58 -8.35
N ILE A 50 -19.07 -7.50 -7.37
CA ILE A 50 -19.21 -7.13 -5.96
C ILE A 50 -18.00 -6.35 -5.47
N ILE A 51 -16.78 -6.81 -5.76
CA ILE A 51 -15.57 -6.09 -5.36
C ILE A 51 -15.61 -4.67 -5.96
N SER A 52 -15.97 -4.54 -7.24
CA SER A 52 -16.11 -3.23 -7.88
C SER A 52 -17.18 -2.36 -7.19
N TYR A 53 -18.34 -2.94 -6.86
CA TYR A 53 -19.44 -2.23 -6.21
C TYR A 53 -19.10 -1.79 -4.77
N ILE A 54 -18.43 -2.66 -4.00
CA ILE A 54 -17.91 -2.35 -2.67
C ILE A 54 -16.88 -1.23 -2.76
N LEU A 55 -15.92 -1.32 -3.70
CA LEU A 55 -14.89 -0.29 -3.88
C LEU A 55 -15.48 1.07 -4.30
N ARG A 56 -16.52 1.09 -5.14
CA ARG A 56 -17.21 2.33 -5.56
C ARG A 56 -17.98 3.01 -4.41
N ASN A 57 -18.48 2.22 -3.47
CA ASN A 57 -19.22 2.69 -2.30
C ASN A 57 -18.38 2.67 -1.00
N ALA A 58 -17.07 2.49 -1.13
CA ALA A 58 -16.18 2.43 0.03
C ALA A 58 -16.12 3.77 0.75
N PHE A 59 -15.77 3.72 2.04
CA PHE A 59 -15.69 4.90 2.90
C PHE A 59 -14.71 5.96 2.39
N ILE A 60 -13.76 5.58 1.55
CA ILE A 60 -12.83 6.50 0.87
C ILE A 60 -13.54 7.65 0.15
N LYS A 61 -14.79 7.47 -0.32
CA LYS A 61 -15.56 8.54 -0.99
C LYS A 61 -15.95 9.68 -0.03
N PHE A 62 -16.21 9.37 1.24
CA PHE A 62 -16.42 10.40 2.28
C PHE A 62 -15.15 11.19 2.57
N CYS A 63 -13.98 10.58 2.34
CA CYS A 63 -12.68 11.23 2.47
C CYS A 63 -12.19 11.92 1.19
N SER A 64 -13.08 12.20 0.23
CA SER A 64 -12.74 12.94 -1.00
C SER A 64 -11.96 14.25 -0.76
N PRO A 65 -12.24 15.05 0.30
CA PRO A 65 -11.46 16.26 0.60
C PRO A 65 -10.03 15.99 1.07
N LEU A 66 -9.73 14.79 1.57
CA LEU A 66 -8.40 14.39 2.04
C LEU A 66 -7.54 13.86 0.89
N TYR A 67 -8.12 13.52 -0.26
CA TYR A 67 -7.41 12.96 -1.42
C TYR A 67 -6.26 13.86 -1.92
N PRO A 68 -6.42 15.19 -2.03
CA PRO A 68 -5.32 16.09 -2.38
C PRO A 68 -4.18 16.06 -1.35
N VAL A 69 -4.52 15.94 -0.05
CA VAL A 69 -3.53 15.88 1.04
C VAL A 69 -2.69 14.60 0.92
N PHE A 70 -3.33 13.46 0.65
CA PHE A 70 -2.64 12.18 0.41
C PHE A 70 -1.79 12.17 -0.88
N LYS A 71 -2.06 13.05 -1.84
CA LYS A 71 -1.18 13.24 -3.01
C LYS A 71 0.04 14.11 -2.66
N ILE A 72 -0.16 15.20 -1.92
CA ILE A 72 0.90 16.17 -1.63
C ILE A 72 1.93 15.64 -0.63
N ILE A 73 1.49 14.92 0.42
CA ILE A 73 2.39 14.44 1.47
C ILE A 73 3.52 13.53 0.94
N PRO A 74 3.26 12.51 0.09
CA PRO A 74 4.32 11.70 -0.50
C PRO A 74 5.36 12.51 -1.26
N ILE A 75 4.95 13.56 -1.99
CA ILE A 75 5.89 14.44 -2.72
C ILE A 75 6.81 15.14 -1.73
N ILE A 76 6.24 15.73 -0.67
CA ILE A 76 7.02 16.41 0.38
C ILE A 76 7.98 15.41 1.04
N LEU A 77 7.52 14.19 1.32
CA LEU A 77 8.35 13.15 1.92
C LEU A 77 9.51 12.73 1.03
N ILE A 78 9.27 12.56 -0.28
CA ILE A 78 10.33 12.25 -1.25
C ILE A 78 11.33 13.40 -1.32
N LEU A 79 10.87 14.65 -1.35
CA LEU A 79 11.75 15.82 -1.36
C LEU A 79 12.58 15.89 -0.07
N ALA A 80 11.95 15.67 1.08
CA ALA A 80 12.64 15.60 2.37
C ALA A 80 13.63 14.44 2.44
N LEU A 81 13.33 13.30 1.82
CA LEU A 81 14.26 12.17 1.73
C LEU A 81 15.51 12.55 0.91
N ILE A 82 15.36 13.28 -0.18
CA ILE A 82 16.47 13.76 -1.00
C ILE A 82 17.36 14.74 -0.20
N LEU A 83 16.76 15.62 0.61
CA LEU A 83 17.47 16.65 1.37
C LEU A 83 18.14 16.12 2.65
N PHE A 84 17.47 15.24 3.39
CA PHE A 84 17.90 14.79 4.73
C PHE A 84 18.36 13.32 4.78
N GLY A 85 18.26 12.60 3.65
CA GLY A 85 18.73 11.23 3.49
C GLY A 85 18.12 10.25 4.51
N ASN A 86 18.99 9.42 5.10
CA ASN A 86 18.58 8.30 5.95
C ASN A 86 17.81 8.73 7.24
N ARG A 87 17.89 10.00 7.66
CA ARG A 87 17.12 10.49 8.81
C ARG A 87 15.61 10.49 8.55
N ILE A 88 15.19 10.74 7.31
CA ILE A 88 13.77 10.79 6.93
C ILE A 88 13.25 9.41 6.49
N GLY A 89 14.14 8.46 6.15
CA GLY A 89 13.76 7.08 5.80
C GLY A 89 12.83 6.42 6.84
N ARG A 90 13.08 6.67 8.13
CA ARG A 90 12.22 6.19 9.21
C ARG A 90 10.83 6.82 9.20
N ILE A 91 10.75 8.14 9.03
CA ILE A 91 9.47 8.88 8.99
C ILE A 91 8.68 8.47 7.75
N LEU A 92 9.37 8.29 6.62
CA LEU A 92 8.77 7.78 5.38
C LEU A 92 8.21 6.38 5.57
N SER A 93 8.95 5.51 6.25
CA SER A 93 8.50 4.14 6.50
C SER A 93 7.28 4.10 7.43
N LEU A 94 7.27 4.93 8.48
CA LEU A 94 6.10 5.10 9.35
C LEU A 94 4.90 5.64 8.59
N TYR A 95 5.09 6.68 7.79
CA TYR A 95 4.04 7.27 6.97
C TYR A 95 3.46 6.25 5.99
N GLY A 96 4.31 5.48 5.32
CA GLY A 96 3.92 4.39 4.43
C GLY A 96 3.05 3.37 5.17
N GLY A 97 3.50 2.87 6.33
CA GLY A 97 2.76 1.90 7.14
C GLY A 97 1.40 2.41 7.58
N ILE A 98 1.34 3.64 8.11
CA ILE A 98 0.08 4.27 8.55
C ILE A 98 -0.87 4.47 7.36
N THR A 99 -0.35 4.90 6.22
CA THR A 99 -1.13 5.19 5.03
C THR A 99 -1.72 3.90 4.43
N TYR A 100 -0.91 2.84 4.31
CA TYR A 100 -1.40 1.53 3.86
C TYR A 100 -2.43 0.94 4.82
N LEU A 101 -2.21 1.08 6.14
CA LEU A 101 -3.17 0.65 7.14
C LEU A 101 -4.49 1.42 6.99
N LEU A 102 -4.43 2.74 6.87
CA LEU A 102 -5.60 3.59 6.69
C LEU A 102 -6.37 3.25 5.40
N PHE A 103 -5.67 3.06 4.29
CA PHE A 103 -6.30 2.65 3.03
C PHE A 103 -6.91 1.26 3.10
N ALA A 104 -6.31 0.32 3.85
CA ALA A 104 -6.91 -0.99 4.08
C ALA A 104 -8.33 -0.82 4.67
N PHE A 105 -8.51 0.03 5.68
CA PHE A 105 -9.83 0.26 6.27
C PHE A 105 -10.75 1.11 5.39
N LEU A 106 -10.26 2.23 4.83
CA LEU A 106 -11.10 3.17 4.06
C LEU A 106 -11.54 2.62 2.71
N GLN A 107 -10.69 1.85 2.04
CA GLN A 107 -10.96 1.26 0.73
C GLN A 107 -11.41 -0.19 0.83
N GLY A 108 -10.90 -0.95 1.80
CA GLY A 108 -11.23 -2.36 1.96
C GLY A 108 -12.60 -2.61 2.60
N ILE A 109 -13.19 -1.62 3.26
CA ILE A 109 -14.51 -1.73 3.91
C ILE A 109 -15.52 -0.80 3.23
N ALA A 110 -16.69 -1.35 2.91
CA ALA A 110 -17.85 -0.55 2.50
C ALA A 110 -19.11 -1.03 3.20
N ILE A 111 -19.98 -0.08 3.57
CA ILE A 111 -21.37 -0.36 3.92
C ILE A 111 -22.19 -0.03 2.68
N THR A 112 -22.83 -1.06 2.12
CA THR A 112 -23.65 -0.92 0.92
C THR A 112 -25.08 -1.34 1.19
N ASP A 113 -26.06 -0.70 0.56
CA ASP A 113 -27.47 -1.03 0.76
C ASP A 113 -27.81 -2.43 0.23
N LYS A 114 -27.15 -2.83 -0.87
CA LYS A 114 -27.39 -4.09 -1.58
C LYS A 114 -26.79 -5.31 -0.86
N TYR A 115 -25.59 -5.17 -0.31
CA TYR A 115 -24.81 -6.29 0.25
C TYR A 115 -24.53 -6.15 1.76
N GLY A 116 -24.92 -5.02 2.36
CA GLY A 116 -24.62 -4.70 3.75
C GLY A 116 -23.14 -4.37 3.95
N PHE A 117 -22.59 -4.84 5.07
CA PHE A 117 -21.17 -4.73 5.38
C PHE A 117 -20.36 -5.69 4.50
N GLY A 118 -19.54 -5.13 3.61
CA GLY A 118 -18.69 -5.85 2.67
C GLY A 118 -17.21 -5.49 2.88
N ILE A 119 -16.37 -6.52 2.99
CA ILE A 119 -14.91 -6.39 3.09
C ILE A 119 -14.26 -7.03 1.87
N VAL A 120 -13.40 -6.28 1.18
CA VAL A 120 -12.52 -6.82 0.12
C VAL A 120 -11.33 -7.51 0.79
N THR A 121 -11.57 -8.70 1.34
CA THR A 121 -10.65 -9.42 2.24
C THR A 121 -9.25 -9.63 1.63
N GLY A 122 -9.16 -9.98 0.35
CA GLY A 122 -7.87 -10.16 -0.33
C GLY A 122 -7.03 -8.88 -0.32
N ASN A 123 -7.57 -7.78 -0.81
CA ASN A 123 -6.89 -6.48 -0.81
C ASN A 123 -6.60 -5.99 0.61
N PHE A 124 -7.52 -6.21 1.54
CA PHE A 124 -7.38 -5.83 2.95
C PHE A 124 -6.17 -6.52 3.61
N ILE A 125 -6.06 -7.85 3.45
CA ILE A 125 -4.94 -8.64 3.98
C ILE A 125 -3.63 -8.18 3.36
N LEU A 126 -3.57 -7.98 2.04
CA LEU A 126 -2.35 -7.53 1.37
C LEU A 126 -1.91 -6.15 1.85
N MET A 127 -2.83 -5.20 1.97
CA MET A 127 -2.52 -3.86 2.45
C MET A 127 -2.02 -3.87 3.91
N ILE A 128 -2.60 -4.68 4.79
CA ILE A 128 -2.10 -4.85 6.16
C ILE A 128 -0.71 -5.48 6.16
N LEU A 129 -0.48 -6.51 5.35
CA LEU A 129 0.82 -7.18 5.26
C LEU A 129 1.90 -6.20 4.80
N VAL A 130 1.60 -5.38 3.80
CA VAL A 130 2.48 -4.29 3.34
C VAL A 130 2.69 -3.24 4.44
N ALA A 131 1.65 -2.86 5.18
CA ALA A 131 1.78 -1.94 6.31
C ALA A 131 2.71 -2.48 7.40
N ILE A 132 2.62 -3.78 7.72
CA ILE A 132 3.51 -4.46 8.69
C ILE A 132 4.95 -4.39 8.20
N PHE A 133 5.24 -4.61 6.92
CA PHE A 133 6.59 -4.47 6.38
C PHE A 133 7.13 -3.05 6.50
N TRP A 134 6.29 -2.05 6.23
CA TRP A 134 6.67 -0.65 6.41
C TRP A 134 6.93 -0.28 7.87
N PHE A 135 6.12 -0.78 8.80
CA PHE A 135 6.38 -0.60 10.24
C PHE A 135 7.67 -1.32 10.65
N TRP A 136 7.89 -2.56 10.18
CA TRP A 136 9.12 -3.30 10.44
C TRP A 136 10.35 -2.52 9.98
N GLU A 137 10.30 -1.95 8.77
CA GLU A 137 11.37 -1.10 8.24
C GLU A 137 11.59 0.15 9.09
N ALA A 138 10.51 0.79 9.57
CA ALA A 138 10.60 1.93 10.48
C ALA A 138 11.24 1.59 11.84
N PHE A 139 11.12 0.35 12.32
CA PHE A 139 11.75 -0.09 13.57
C PHE A 139 13.21 -0.51 13.38
N VAL A 140 13.52 -1.19 12.27
CA VAL A 140 14.85 -1.72 12.00
C VAL A 140 15.78 -0.63 11.44
N ASN A 141 15.24 0.33 10.67
CA ASN A 141 15.91 1.51 10.13
C ASN A 141 17.26 1.20 9.45
N LYS A 142 17.32 0.06 8.75
CA LYS A 142 18.52 -0.45 8.08
C LYS A 142 18.49 -0.25 6.57
N SER A 143 17.32 0.02 5.96
CA SER A 143 17.27 0.36 4.55
C SER A 143 17.97 1.69 4.31
N ASN A 144 19.01 1.65 3.49
CA ASN A 144 19.66 2.85 3.00
C ASN A 144 18.76 3.49 1.94
N PHE A 145 17.96 4.46 2.35
CA PHE A 145 17.14 5.29 1.46
C PHE A 145 17.94 6.43 0.80
N THR A 146 19.27 6.42 0.93
CA THR A 146 20.14 7.43 0.34
C THR A 146 20.00 7.38 -1.19
N PRO A 147 19.75 8.52 -1.86
CA PRO A 147 19.65 8.56 -3.31
C PRO A 147 20.92 8.01 -3.95
N GLN A 148 20.84 6.82 -4.55
CA GLN A 148 21.95 6.30 -5.34
C GLN A 148 22.05 7.09 -6.64
N LYS A 149 23.28 7.45 -7.04
CA LYS A 149 23.54 8.12 -8.31
C LYS A 149 23.22 7.16 -9.46
N LEU A 150 21.98 7.20 -9.93
CA LEU A 150 21.52 6.47 -11.10
C LEU A 150 22.01 7.19 -12.37
N PRO A 151 22.33 6.44 -13.45
CA PRO A 151 22.70 7.06 -14.72
C PRO A 151 21.56 7.95 -15.24
N VAL A 152 21.91 9.13 -15.76
CA VAL A 152 20.97 10.18 -16.22
C VAL A 152 19.95 9.63 -17.23
N THR A 153 20.33 8.60 -18.00
CA THR A 153 19.45 7.87 -18.93
C THR A 153 18.21 7.25 -18.28
N ARG A 154 18.28 6.83 -17.01
CA ARG A 154 17.12 6.27 -16.28
C ARG A 154 16.14 7.33 -15.80
N TYR A 155 16.51 8.62 -15.85
CA TYR A 155 15.61 9.71 -15.47
C TYR A 155 14.48 9.94 -16.49
N TRP A 156 14.51 9.30 -17.66
CA TRP A 156 13.41 9.37 -18.64
C TRP A 156 12.08 8.82 -18.12
N VAL A 157 12.11 8.02 -17.04
CA VAL A 157 10.90 7.50 -16.37
C VAL A 157 10.27 8.55 -15.44
N VAL A 158 11.02 9.59 -15.03
CA VAL A 158 10.54 10.62 -14.10
C VAL A 158 9.40 11.47 -14.69
N PRO A 159 9.48 11.98 -15.93
CA PRO A 159 8.36 12.67 -16.55
C PRO A 159 7.10 11.80 -16.65
N LEU A 160 7.27 10.51 -16.95
CA LEU A 160 6.17 9.56 -17.04
C LEU A 160 5.52 9.33 -15.67
N ALA A 161 6.33 9.19 -14.61
CA ALA A 161 5.84 9.09 -13.24
C ALA A 161 5.12 10.36 -12.80
N PHE A 162 5.62 11.54 -13.18
CA PHE A 162 4.98 12.82 -12.89
C PHE A 162 3.63 12.95 -13.61
N LEU A 163 3.55 12.57 -14.90
CA LEU A 163 2.30 12.55 -15.66
C LEU A 163 1.29 11.57 -15.06
N ALA A 164 1.71 10.37 -14.69
CA ALA A 164 0.85 9.38 -14.04
C ALA A 164 0.34 9.87 -12.67
N PHE A 165 1.19 10.55 -11.91
CA PHE A 165 0.83 11.14 -10.63
C PHE A 165 -0.18 12.29 -10.76
N TRP A 166 0.02 13.15 -11.77
CA TRP A 166 -0.82 14.32 -12.04
C TRP A 166 -2.10 13.98 -12.79
N TYR A 167 -2.24 12.75 -13.30
CA TYR A 167 -3.42 12.34 -14.04
C TYR A 167 -4.69 12.55 -13.20
N PRO A 168 -5.67 13.33 -13.70
CA PRO A 168 -6.89 13.60 -12.97
C PRO A 168 -7.69 12.31 -12.85
N VAL A 169 -7.93 11.90 -11.61
CA VAL A 169 -8.90 10.84 -11.32
C VAL A 169 -10.27 11.50 -11.48
N ASN A 170 -10.95 11.22 -12.58
CA ASN A 170 -12.33 11.64 -12.77
C ASN A 170 -13.20 10.92 -11.72
N LEU A 171 -13.60 11.63 -10.67
CA LEU A 171 -14.43 11.13 -9.58
C LEU A 171 -15.93 11.09 -9.94
N ASN A 172 -16.30 11.45 -11.16
CA ASN A 172 -17.66 11.51 -11.68
C ASN A 172 -18.02 10.24 -12.48
N GLN A 173 -17.87 9.05 -11.88
CA GLN A 173 -18.42 7.78 -12.41
C GLN A 173 -19.15 6.99 -11.34
#